data_AF-A0A8I0H105-F1
#
_entry.id   AF-A0A8I0H105-F1
#
_cell.length_a   1.000
_cell.length_b   1.000
_cell.length_c   1.000
_cell.angle_alpha   90.00
_cell.angle_beta   90.00
_cell.angle_gamma   90.00
#
_symmetry.space_group_name_H-M   'P 1'
#
loop_
_entity.id
_entity.type
_entity.pdbx_description
1 polymer ?
#
loop_
_entity_poly.entity_id
_entity_poly.type
_entity_poly.pdbx_seq_one_letter_code
_entity_poly.pdbx_strand_id
1 'polypeptide(L)' 'KKHSDAVWKRFHDACDYFFEQKKKVTGNTRAAEQANLKAKLELIDRLKAITPDMPREEAIARFKEVQAEWPAIGHVPFKD' A
#
# COMPACT_ATOMS: atom_id res chain seq x y z
N LYS A 1 12.76 -21.91 -41.09
CA LYS A 1 12.07 -20.64 -40.75
C LYS A 1 10.76 -20.86 -39.99
N LYS A 2 9.74 -21.54 -40.56
CA LYS A 2 8.43 -21.79 -39.88
C LYS A 2 8.45 -22.36 -38.44
N HIS A 3 9.37 -23.28 -38.12
CA HIS A 3 9.47 -23.82 -36.75
C HIS A 3 10.04 -22.84 -35.73
N SER A 4 10.91 -21.93 -36.18
CA SER A 4 11.50 -20.89 -35.33
C SER A 4 10.44 -19.88 -34.90
N ASP A 5 9.53 -19.51 -35.81
CA ASP A 5 8.46 -18.55 -35.53
C ASP A 5 7.44 -19.11 -34.54
N ALA A 6 7.14 -20.41 -34.64
CA ALA A 6 6.25 -21.10 -33.70
C ALA A 6 6.84 -21.20 -32.29
N VAL A 7 8.14 -21.50 -32.18
CA VAL A 7 8.85 -21.55 -30.89
C VAL A 7 8.97 -20.15 -30.30
N TRP A 8 9.32 -19.15 -31.12
CA TRP A 8 9.40 -17.75 -30.72
C TRP A 8 8.05 -17.23 -30.20
N LYS A 9 6.97 -17.54 -30.91
CA LYS A 9 5.62 -17.18 -30.49
C LYS A 9 5.24 -17.80 -29.15
N ARG A 10 5.49 -19.11 -28.96
CA ARG A 10 5.20 -19.79 -27.68
C ARG A 10 6.01 -19.21 -26.52
N PHE A 11 7.26 -18.83 -26.76
CA PHE A 11 8.10 -18.18 -25.77
C PHE A 11 7.54 -16.80 -25.39
N HIS A 12 7.24 -15.96 -26.39
CA HIS A 12 6.69 -14.63 -26.16
C HIS A 12 5.34 -14.68 -25.44
N ASP A 13 4.43 -15.55 -25.89
CA ASP A 13 3.11 -15.71 -25.27
C ASP A 13 3.24 -16.15 -23.78
N ALA A 14 4.23 -16.98 -23.45
CA ALA A 14 4.52 -17.37 -22.06
C ALA A 14 5.11 -16.22 -21.23
N CYS A 15 6.00 -15.41 -21.82
CA CYS A 15 6.53 -14.20 -21.18
C CYS A 15 5.42 -13.19 -20.91
N ASP A 16 4.56 -12.91 -21.90
CA ASP A 16 3.42 -11.99 -21.77
C ASP A 16 2.51 -12.42 -20.63
N TYR A 17 2.14 -13.71 -20.58
CA TYR A 17 1.32 -14.26 -19.51
C TYR A 17 1.96 -14.04 -18.13
N PHE A 18 3.26 -14.34 -17.97
CA PHE A 18 3.97 -14.12 -16.71
C PHE A 18 3.95 -12.64 -16.29
N PHE A 19 4.26 -11.73 -17.21
CA PHE A 19 4.28 -10.29 -16.91
C PHE A 19 2.90 -9.73 -16.62
N GLU A 20 1.86 -10.22 -17.29
CA GLU A 20 0.48 -9.83 -17.01
C GLU A 20 0.05 -10.25 -15.59
N GLN A 21 0.33 -11.50 -15.19
CA GLN A 21 0.04 -11.98 -13.85
C GLN A 21 0.84 -11.22 -12.79
N LYS A 22 2.14 -11.00 -13.04
CA LYS A 22 2.98 -10.19 -12.16
C LYS A 22 2.43 -8.76 -12.00
N LYS A 23 2.02 -8.12 -13.10
CA LYS A 23 1.41 -6.78 -13.07
C LYS A 23 0.12 -6.75 -12.26
N LYS A 24 -0.73 -7.78 -12.38
CA LYS A 24 -1.98 -7.90 -11.60
C LYS A 24 -1.69 -8.00 -10.09
N VAL A 25 -0.71 -8.82 -9.71
CA VAL A 25 -0.30 -8.97 -8.30
C VAL A 25 0.31 -7.68 -7.77
N THR A 26 1.30 -7.10 -8.47
CA THR A 26 1.98 -5.88 -8.03
C THR A 26 1.06 -4.65 -8.05
N GLY A 27 0.13 -4.57 -9.00
CA GLY A 27 -0.83 -3.47 -9.11
C GLY A 27 -1.75 -3.39 -7.90
N ASN A 28 -2.30 -4.53 -7.46
CA ASN A 28 -3.14 -4.59 -6.26
C ASN A 28 -2.36 -4.26 -4.99
N THR A 29 -1.12 -4.75 -4.86
CA THR A 29 -0.25 -4.43 -3.72
C THR A 29 0.04 -2.93 -3.65
N ARG A 30 0.44 -2.31 -4.77
CA ARG A 30 0.74 -0.87 -4.80
C ARG A 30 -0.48 -0.02 -4.47
N ALA A 31 -1.66 -0.37 -4.99
CA ALA A 31 -2.90 0.34 -4.68
C ALA A 31 -3.26 0.23 -3.19
N ALA A 32 -3.14 -0.96 -2.61
CA ALA A 32 -3.38 -1.19 -1.19
C ALA A 32 -2.37 -0.42 -0.31
N GLU A 33 -1.08 -0.43 -0.66
CA GLU A 33 -0.05 0.32 0.05
C GLU A 33 -0.29 1.84 -0.01
N GLN A 34 -0.71 2.38 -1.16
CA GLN A 34 -1.07 3.80 -1.30
C GLN A 34 -2.30 4.16 -0.45
N ALA A 35 -3.30 3.28 -0.39
CA ALA A 35 -4.44 3.46 0.51
C ALA A 35 -4.01 3.45 1.99
N ASN A 36 -3.12 2.52 2.37
CA ASN A 36 -2.54 2.47 3.71
C ASN A 36 -1.75 3.74 4.03
N LEU A 37 -0.96 4.27 3.08
CA LEU A 37 -0.21 5.50 3.25
C LEU A 37 -1.14 6.68 3.56
N LYS A 38 -2.21 6.84 2.77
CA LYS A 38 -3.22 7.87 3.01
C LYS A 38 -3.83 7.73 4.42
N ALA A 39 -4.23 6.53 4.81
CA ALA A 39 -4.81 6.29 6.14
C ALA A 39 -3.82 6.60 7.28
N LYS A 40 -2.54 6.24 7.15
CA LYS A 40 -1.52 6.58 8.16
C LYS A 40 -1.25 8.08 8.24
N LEU A 41 -1.28 8.79 7.12
CA LEU A 41 -1.17 10.26 7.10
C LEU A 41 -2.35 10.91 7.82
N GLU A 42 -3.58 10.43 7.61
CA GLU A 42 -4.76 10.91 8.34
C GLU A 42 -4.62 10.69 9.86
N LEU A 43 -4.10 9.52 10.29
CA LEU A 43 -3.80 9.28 11.72
C LEU A 43 -2.74 10.25 12.27
N ILE A 44 -1.69 10.52 11.49
CA ILE A 44 -0.66 11.51 11.87
C ILE A 44 -1.28 12.91 12.01
N ASP A 45 -2.18 13.30 11.11
CA ASP A 45 -2.83 14.60 11.19
C ASP A 45 -3.76 14.71 12.42
N ARG A 46 -4.46 13.63 12.79
CA ARG A 46 -5.20 13.58 14.07
C ARG A 46 -4.28 13.75 15.27
N LEU A 47 -3.07 13.17 15.26
CA LEU A 47 -2.07 13.38 16.31
C LEU A 47 -1.57 14.83 16.35
N LYS A 48 -1.29 15.44 15.20
CA LYS A 48 -0.88 16.86 15.13
C LYS A 48 -1.94 17.82 15.64
N ALA A 49 -3.21 17.43 15.58
CA ALA A 49 -4.32 18.22 16.11
C ALA A 49 -4.42 18.18 17.65
N ILE A 50 -3.61 17.37 18.34
CA ILE A 50 -3.49 17.42 19.80
C ILE A 50 -2.65 18.63 20.18
N THR A 51 -3.27 19.58 20.88
CA THR A 51 -2.63 20.84 21.27
C THR A 51 -2.31 20.87 22.77
N PRO A 52 -1.37 21.73 23.22
CA PRO A 52 -0.99 21.82 24.63
C PRO A 52 -2.11 22.30 25.58
N ASP A 53 -3.10 23.01 25.05
CA ASP A 53 -4.27 23.52 25.77
C ASP A 53 -5.41 22.50 25.89
N MET A 54 -5.31 21.36 25.20
CA MET A 54 -6.30 20.28 25.26
C MET A 54 -6.30 19.61 26.64
N PRO A 55 -7.48 19.24 27.19
CA PRO A 55 -7.56 18.47 28.42
C PRO A 55 -6.70 17.20 28.33
N ARG A 56 -5.90 16.93 29.36
CA ARG A 56 -4.95 15.80 29.38
C ARG A 56 -5.62 14.46 29.09
N GLU A 57 -6.81 14.23 29.64
CA GLU A 57 -7.56 12.99 29.45
C GLU A 57 -7.99 12.81 27.99
N GLU A 58 -8.46 13.89 27.35
CA GLU A 58 -8.84 13.90 25.94
C GLU A 58 -7.62 13.66 25.03
N ALA A 59 -6.51 14.34 25.30
CA ALA A 59 -5.26 14.16 24.56
C ALA A 59 -4.77 12.70 24.63
N ILE A 60 -4.84 12.08 25.81
CA ILE A 60 -4.46 10.67 26.01
C ILE A 60 -5.44 9.73 25.30
N ALA A 61 -6.75 10.00 25.34
CA ALA A 61 -7.74 9.19 24.65
C ALA A 61 -7.49 9.19 23.14
N ARG A 62 -7.34 10.37 22.52
CA ARG A 62 -7.04 10.52 21.09
C ARG A 62 -5.72 9.85 20.70
N PHE A 63 -4.69 9.96 21.54
CA PHE A 63 -3.42 9.27 21.31
C PHE A 63 -3.58 7.74 21.33
N LYS A 64 -4.32 7.20 22.30
CA LYS A 64 -4.58 5.75 22.41
C LYS A 64 -5.39 5.21 21.25
N GLU A 65 -6.36 5.98 20.75
CA GLU A 65 -7.13 5.62 19.54
C GLU A 65 -6.21 5.48 18.33
N VAL A 66 -5.37 6.48 18.07
CA VAL A 66 -4.40 6.41 16.97
C VAL A 66 -3.41 5.26 17.16
N GLN A 67 -2.94 5.04 18.40
CA GLN A 67 -2.05 3.92 18.72
C GLN A 67 -2.69 2.56 18.43
N ALA A 68 -4.00 2.41 18.68
CA ALA A 68 -4.75 1.19 18.39
C ALA A 68 -5.04 0.99 16.90
N GLU A 69 -5.34 2.08 16.17
CA GLU A 69 -5.61 2.05 14.73
C GLU A 69 -4.35 1.81 13.89
N TRP A 70 -3.19 2.30 14.33
CA TRP A 70 -1.93 2.22 13.58
C TRP A 70 -1.51 0.82 13.12
N PRO A 71 -1.46 -0.22 13.99
CA PRO A 71 -1.06 -1.56 13.57
C PRO A 71 -2.11 -2.27 12.71
N ALA A 72 -3.38 -1.82 12.75
CA ALA A 72 -4.43 -2.35 11.89
C ALA A 72 -4.26 -1.89 10.43
N ILE A 73 -3.57 -0.77 10.20
CA ILE A 73 -3.22 -0.30 8.87
C ILE A 73 -1.94 -1.02 8.40
N GLY A 74 -2.04 -1.70 7.26
CA GLY A 74 -0.95 -2.47 6.66
C GLY A 74 0.27 -1.64 6.22
N HIS A 75 1.13 -2.25 5.41
CA HIS A 75 2.36 -1.61 4.93
C HIS A 75 2.06 -0.43 3.99
N VAL A 76 2.95 0.56 4.03
CA VAL A 76 2.98 1.71 3.10
C VAL A 76 4.05 1.47 2.03
N PRO A 77 4.04 2.20 0.91
CA PRO A 77 5.01 2.02 -0.16
C PRO A 77 6.44 2.24 0.36
N PHE A 78 7.37 1.38 -0.06
CA PHE A 78 8.78 1.50 0.34
C PHE A 78 9.50 2.67 -0.33
N LYS A 79 9.00 3.15 -1.48
CA LYS A 79 9.49 4.31 -2.22
C LYS A 79 8.31 5.07 -2.81
N ASP A 80 8.37 6.39 -2.69
CA ASP A 80 7.52 7.32 -3.43
C ASP A 80 8.00 7.50 -4.88
#